data_AF-A0A356KLM5-F1
#
_entry.id   AF-A0A356KLM5-F1
#
_cell.length_a   1.000
_cell.length_b   1.000
_cell.length_c   1.000
_cell.angle_alpha   90.00
_cell.angle_beta   90.00
_cell.angle_gamma   90.00
#
_symmetry.space_group_name_H-M   'P 1'
#
loop_
_entity.id
_entity.type
_entity.pdbx_description
1 polymer ?
#
loop_
_entity_poly.entity_id
_entity_poly.type
_entity_poly.pdbx_seq_one_letter_code
_entity_poly.pdbx_strand_id
1 'polypeptide(L)'
;MSRFYWMYSAMLVGGAFLAATSGCPSLFTLPPTPLQLWGSLGAAVVFAAVVIGTGPPLLRVPWYRDMAALLKRMLTHDDLLGPELDASRALPIAAYSSLGEEAFFRGFIQPYLILKLSGWLGSAPGDHLPVLLGVAAASLLFGLVHFPVLRELRPWTLFAVLAGAGFGLLGAYSGSLLAPVLAHFLINWRNLVWLAKSELEPTDLEALFRGREGQD
;
A
#
# COMPACT_ATOMS: atom_id res chain seq x y z
N MET A 1 -4.47 -9.25 16.83
CA MET A 1 -4.25 -7.79 16.93
C MET A 1 -2.87 -7.36 17.46
N SER A 2 -2.36 -7.86 18.60
CA SER A 2 -1.05 -7.40 19.13
C SER A 2 0.13 -7.60 18.15
N ARG A 3 0.18 -8.76 17.47
CA ARG A 3 1.20 -9.06 16.44
C ARG A 3 1.15 -8.09 15.24
N PHE A 4 -0.06 -7.68 14.84
CA PHE A 4 -0.27 -6.75 13.72
C PHE A 4 0.36 -5.39 14.04
N TYR A 5 0.03 -4.81 15.19
CA TYR A 5 0.59 -3.52 15.58
C TYR A 5 2.09 -3.58 15.76
N TRP A 6 2.60 -4.67 16.33
CA TRP A 6 4.04 -4.86 16.52
C TRP A 6 4.80 -4.88 15.19
N MET A 7 4.30 -5.62 14.20
CA MET A 7 4.90 -5.68 12.86
C MET A 7 4.99 -4.28 12.22
N TYR A 8 3.90 -3.54 12.20
CA TYR A 8 3.90 -2.21 11.57
C TYR A 8 4.67 -1.15 12.35
N SER A 9 4.68 -1.23 13.69
CA SER A 9 5.57 -0.41 14.51
C SER A 9 7.05 -0.74 14.25
N ALA A 10 7.39 -2.02 14.08
CA ALA A 10 8.74 -2.44 13.73
C ALA A 10 9.13 -1.93 12.33
N MET A 11 8.22 -1.97 11.35
CA MET A 11 8.44 -1.38 10.02
C MET A 11 8.63 0.13 10.09
N LEU A 12 7.84 0.84 10.91
CA LEU A 12 7.97 2.29 11.10
C LEU A 12 9.32 2.65 11.70
N VAL A 13 9.69 2.04 12.83
CA VAL A 13 10.94 2.32 13.54
C VAL A 13 12.14 1.87 12.71
N GLY A 14 12.07 0.67 12.13
CA GLY A 14 13.12 0.12 11.28
C GLY A 14 13.33 0.94 10.01
N GLY A 15 12.25 1.35 9.35
CA GLY A 15 12.29 2.24 8.18
C GLY A 15 12.92 3.59 8.51
N ALA A 16 12.51 4.22 9.62
CA ALA A 16 13.10 5.47 10.08
C ALA A 16 14.59 5.34 10.43
N PHE A 17 14.97 4.27 11.14
CA PHE A 17 16.36 3.98 11.49
C PHE A 17 17.22 3.79 10.23
N LEU A 18 16.79 2.92 9.32
CA LEU A 18 17.51 2.63 8.08
C LEU A 18 17.64 3.88 7.21
N ALA A 19 16.59 4.70 7.11
CA ALA A 19 16.64 5.98 6.40
C ALA A 19 17.70 6.91 6.99
N ALA A 20 17.72 7.06 8.32
CA ALA A 20 18.67 7.91 9.03
C ALA A 20 20.13 7.46 8.88
N THR A 21 20.39 6.15 8.81
CA THR A 21 21.75 5.60 8.70
C THR A 21 22.25 5.43 7.27
N SER A 22 21.39 5.53 6.26
CA SER A 22 21.75 5.24 4.86
C SER A 22 22.21 6.46 4.05
N GLY A 23 22.22 7.65 4.66
CA GLY A 23 22.58 8.90 3.97
C GLY A 23 21.57 9.34 2.91
N CYS A 24 20.36 8.77 2.92
CA CYS A 24 19.28 9.15 2.02
C CYS A 24 18.61 10.43 2.49
N PRO A 25 18.04 11.25 1.57
CA PRO A 25 17.18 12.36 1.96
C PRO A 25 16.01 11.86 2.82
N SER A 26 15.78 12.50 3.96
CA SER A 26 14.69 12.13 4.86
C SER A 26 13.35 12.66 4.34
N LEU A 27 12.37 11.75 4.20
CA LEU A 27 10.96 12.10 3.96
C LEU A 27 10.16 12.23 5.28
N PHE A 28 10.79 12.07 6.44
CA PHE A 28 10.18 12.28 7.77
C PHE A 28 10.13 13.77 8.13
N THR A 29 9.86 14.61 7.15
CA THR A 29 9.81 16.06 7.23
C THR A 29 8.52 16.56 6.58
N LEU A 30 8.12 17.78 6.90
CA LEU A 30 7.01 18.43 6.20
C LEU A 30 7.50 19.02 4.87
N PRO A 31 6.62 19.10 3.85
CA PRO A 31 6.93 19.82 2.62
C PRO A 31 7.43 21.25 2.91
N PRO A 32 8.46 21.73 2.19
CA PRO A 32 9.19 22.96 2.54
C PRO A 32 8.37 24.24 2.38
N THR A 33 7.27 24.22 1.62
CA THR A 33 6.42 25.39 1.39
C THR A 33 4.95 25.07 1.66
N PRO A 34 4.14 26.07 2.10
CA PRO A 34 2.70 25.88 2.26
C PRO A 34 2.00 25.42 0.97
N LEU A 35 2.42 25.93 -0.19
CA LEU A 35 1.84 25.53 -1.48
C LEU A 35 2.09 24.05 -1.76
N GLN A 36 3.31 23.55 -1.52
CA GLN A 36 3.63 22.13 -1.70
C GLN A 36 2.94 21.26 -0.64
N LEU A 37 2.83 21.74 0.60
CA LEU A 37 2.07 21.06 1.66
C LEU A 37 0.62 20.86 1.23
N TRP A 38 -0.11 21.93 0.96
CA TRP A 38 -1.53 21.86 0.59
C TRP A 38 -1.75 21.15 -0.76
N GLY A 39 -0.86 21.39 -1.73
CA GLY A 39 -0.88 20.68 -3.01
C GLY A 39 -0.72 19.18 -2.85
N SER A 40 0.21 18.74 -2.00
CA SER A 40 0.44 17.31 -1.73
C SER A 40 -0.72 16.64 -0.96
N LEU A 41 -1.32 17.35 0.00
CA LEU A 41 -2.53 16.87 0.71
C LEU A 41 -3.72 16.76 -0.25
N GLY A 42 -3.93 17.77 -1.10
CA GLY A 42 -4.95 17.74 -2.13
C GLY A 42 -4.75 16.59 -3.12
N ALA A 43 -3.52 16.40 -3.60
CA ALA A 43 -3.16 15.28 -4.48
C ALA A 43 -3.39 13.92 -3.82
N ALA A 44 -3.05 13.77 -2.53
CA ALA A 44 -3.29 12.55 -1.77
C ALA A 44 -4.79 12.22 -1.66
N VAL A 45 -5.62 13.22 -1.36
CA VAL A 45 -7.08 13.06 -1.28
C VAL A 45 -7.68 12.72 -2.64
N VAL A 46 -7.26 13.40 -3.71
CA VAL A 46 -7.72 13.11 -5.09
C VAL A 46 -7.32 11.70 -5.50
N PHE A 47 -6.08 11.30 -5.26
CA PHE A 47 -5.60 9.96 -5.56
C PHE A 47 -6.40 8.90 -4.80
N ALA A 48 -6.59 9.07 -3.49
CA ALA A 48 -7.41 8.18 -2.68
C ALA A 48 -8.86 8.11 -3.19
N ALA A 49 -9.47 9.25 -3.54
CA ALA A 49 -10.83 9.31 -4.08
C ALA A 49 -10.96 8.55 -5.41
N VAL A 50 -9.97 8.67 -6.31
CA VAL A 50 -9.92 7.92 -7.57
C VAL A 50 -9.81 6.42 -7.29
N VAL A 51 -8.89 6.01 -6.41
CA VAL A 51 -8.70 4.59 -6.07
C VAL A 51 -9.97 4.00 -5.43
N ILE A 52 -10.59 4.70 -4.48
CA ILE A 52 -11.84 4.28 -3.84
C ILE A 52 -12.99 4.25 -4.86
N GLY A 53 -13.07 5.25 -5.74
CA GLY A 53 -14.14 5.41 -6.72
C GLY A 53 -14.10 4.39 -7.86
N THR A 54 -12.92 3.81 -8.16
CA THR A 54 -12.79 2.75 -9.19
C THR A 54 -13.28 1.38 -8.70
N GLY A 55 -13.34 1.14 -7.39
CA GLY A 55 -13.78 -0.14 -6.83
C GLY A 55 -15.22 -0.54 -7.18
N PRO A 56 -16.24 0.30 -6.92
CA PRO A 56 -17.64 -0.08 -7.18
C PRO A 56 -17.94 -0.43 -8.65
N PRO A 57 -17.42 0.31 -9.65
CA PRO A 57 -17.55 -0.11 -11.04
C PRO A 57 -16.92 -1.47 -11.35
N LEU A 58 -15.75 -1.76 -10.76
CA LEU A 58 -15.02 -3.01 -10.97
C LEU A 58 -15.72 -4.23 -10.36
N LEU A 59 -16.62 -4.06 -9.39
CA LEU A 59 -17.44 -5.17 -8.85
C LEU A 59 -18.34 -5.84 -9.88
N ARG A 60 -18.59 -5.20 -11.04
CA ARG A 60 -19.29 -5.83 -12.17
C ARG A 60 -18.45 -6.88 -12.88
N VAL A 61 -17.13 -6.86 -12.66
CA VAL A 61 -16.19 -7.77 -13.29
C VAL A 61 -15.98 -8.98 -12.37
N PRO A 62 -16.26 -10.22 -12.84
CA PRO A 62 -16.27 -11.40 -11.98
C PRO A 62 -14.99 -11.61 -11.16
N TRP A 63 -13.82 -11.50 -11.79
CA TRP A 63 -12.54 -11.69 -11.10
C TRP A 63 -12.30 -10.68 -9.97
N TYR A 64 -12.77 -9.44 -10.12
CA TYR A 64 -12.60 -8.41 -9.08
C TYR A 64 -13.55 -8.66 -7.91
N ARG A 65 -14.80 -9.06 -8.21
CA ARG A 65 -15.76 -9.47 -7.20
C ARG A 65 -15.25 -10.66 -6.39
N ASP A 66 -14.74 -11.70 -7.06
CA ASP A 66 -14.23 -12.89 -6.39
C ASP A 66 -12.99 -12.58 -5.55
N MET A 67 -12.07 -11.74 -6.06
CA MET A 67 -10.93 -11.23 -5.30
C MET A 67 -11.40 -10.47 -4.04
N ALA A 68 -12.38 -9.57 -4.17
CA ALA A 68 -12.90 -8.79 -3.05
C ALA A 68 -13.60 -9.69 -1.99
N ALA A 69 -14.36 -10.69 -2.43
CA ALA A 69 -14.99 -11.67 -1.54
C ALA A 69 -13.95 -12.53 -0.80
N LEU A 70 -12.88 -12.94 -1.49
CA LEU A 70 -11.78 -13.68 -0.89
C LEU A 70 -10.99 -12.84 0.12
N LEU A 71 -10.69 -11.58 -0.22
CA LEU A 71 -10.06 -10.62 0.71
C LEU A 71 -10.93 -10.39 1.95
N LYS A 72 -12.25 -10.17 1.78
CA LYS A 72 -13.20 -10.08 2.90
C LYS A 72 -13.05 -11.30 3.81
N ARG A 73 -13.16 -12.52 3.26
CA ARG A 73 -13.09 -13.76 4.03
C ARG A 73 -11.77 -13.91 4.78
N MET A 74 -10.64 -13.58 4.15
CA MET A 74 -9.34 -13.61 4.82
C MET A 74 -9.30 -12.60 5.97
N LEU A 75 -9.69 -11.36 5.72
CA LEU A 75 -9.66 -10.30 6.74
C LEU A 75 -10.58 -10.63 7.93
N THR A 76 -11.77 -11.18 7.68
CA THR A 76 -12.73 -11.54 8.73
C THR A 76 -12.45 -12.88 9.40
N HIS A 77 -11.38 -13.58 9.03
CA HIS A 77 -10.96 -14.81 9.71
C HIS A 77 -10.47 -14.50 11.13
N ASP A 78 -10.76 -15.38 12.10
CA ASP A 78 -10.46 -15.20 13.53
C ASP A 78 -8.97 -14.95 13.80
N ASP A 79 -8.10 -15.57 13.01
CA ASP A 79 -6.64 -15.44 13.13
C ASP A 79 -6.08 -14.09 12.63
N LEU A 80 -6.85 -13.35 11.82
CA LEU A 80 -6.42 -12.08 11.24
C LEU A 80 -7.06 -10.89 11.95
N LEU A 81 -8.25 -10.45 11.50
CA LEU A 81 -8.95 -9.31 12.09
C LEU A 81 -10.24 -9.71 12.81
N GLY A 82 -10.73 -10.93 12.57
CA GLY A 82 -11.95 -11.48 13.16
C GLY A 82 -13.25 -10.97 12.53
N PRO A 83 -14.38 -11.62 12.85
CA PRO A 83 -15.68 -11.38 12.21
C PRO A 83 -16.30 -10.02 12.57
N GLU A 84 -15.88 -9.43 13.70
CA GLU A 84 -16.41 -8.15 14.20
C GLU A 84 -15.61 -6.92 13.73
N LEU A 85 -15.03 -6.97 12.52
CA LEU A 85 -14.33 -5.81 11.97
C LEU A 85 -15.33 -4.67 11.74
N ASP A 86 -15.21 -3.57 12.49
CA ASP A 86 -16.06 -2.39 12.34
C ASP A 86 -15.20 -1.14 12.04
N ALA A 87 -15.82 0.04 12.00
CA ALA A 87 -15.10 1.29 11.75
C ALA A 87 -14.08 1.62 12.85
N SER A 88 -14.38 1.25 14.10
CA SER A 88 -13.52 1.54 15.25
C SER A 88 -12.25 0.68 15.24
N ARG A 89 -12.34 -0.58 14.81
CA ARG A 89 -11.19 -1.48 14.61
C ARG A 89 -10.45 -1.20 13.31
N ALA A 90 -11.15 -0.85 12.24
CA ALA A 90 -10.53 -0.53 10.95
C ALA A 90 -9.61 0.71 11.02
N LEU A 91 -9.96 1.70 11.84
CA LEU A 91 -9.20 2.94 11.97
C LEU A 91 -7.75 2.74 12.46
N PRO A 92 -7.47 2.09 13.61
CA PRO A 92 -6.10 1.83 14.04
C PRO A 92 -5.38 0.86 13.10
N ILE A 93 -6.08 -0.10 12.50
CA ILE A 93 -5.47 -1.02 11.50
C ILE A 93 -4.93 -0.22 10.32
N ALA A 94 -5.76 0.65 9.72
CA ALA A 94 -5.37 1.50 8.61
C ALA A 94 -4.26 2.49 9.01
N ALA A 95 -4.34 3.08 10.21
CA ALA A 95 -3.33 4.03 10.66
C ALA A 95 -1.95 3.36 10.83
N TYR A 96 -1.88 2.23 11.53
CA TYR A 96 -0.62 1.52 11.74
C TYR A 96 -0.07 0.94 10.44
N SER A 97 -0.90 0.32 9.60
CA SER A 97 -0.42 -0.24 8.33
C SER A 97 0.11 0.86 7.41
N SER A 98 -0.61 1.96 7.25
CA SER A 98 -0.17 3.06 6.39
C SER A 98 1.09 3.76 6.94
N LEU A 99 1.21 3.95 8.25
CA LEU A 99 2.44 4.52 8.81
C LEU A 99 3.64 3.58 8.64
N GLY A 100 3.50 2.30 8.99
CA GLY A 100 4.59 1.33 8.92
C GLY A 100 5.05 1.04 7.50
N GLU A 101 4.11 0.79 6.59
CA GLU A 101 4.43 0.49 5.19
C GLU A 101 5.04 1.69 4.47
N GLU A 102 4.47 2.90 4.62
CA GLU A 102 5.03 4.08 3.95
C GLU A 102 6.38 4.49 4.54
N ALA A 103 6.58 4.38 5.86
CA ALA A 103 7.89 4.64 6.46
C ALA A 103 8.97 3.69 5.94
N PHE A 104 8.64 2.40 5.75
CA PHE A 104 9.59 1.42 5.24
C PHE A 104 9.84 1.57 3.74
N PHE A 105 8.77 1.58 2.94
CA PHE A 105 8.89 1.60 1.48
C PHE A 105 9.25 2.99 0.95
N ARG A 106 8.58 4.05 1.41
CA ARG A 106 8.77 5.42 0.88
C ARG A 106 9.80 6.17 1.71
N GLY A 107 9.86 5.92 3.00
CA GLY A 107 10.85 6.55 3.88
C GLY A 107 12.25 5.99 3.72
N PHE A 108 12.39 4.72 3.34
CA PHE A 108 13.69 4.07 3.18
C PHE A 108 13.93 3.43 1.80
N ILE A 109 13.18 2.37 1.41
CA ILE A 109 13.50 1.58 0.22
C ILE A 109 13.59 2.45 -1.04
N GLN A 110 12.58 3.29 -1.29
CA GLN A 110 12.54 4.14 -2.47
C GLN A 110 13.71 5.15 -2.50
N PRO A 111 13.94 6.00 -1.47
CA PRO A 111 15.11 6.88 -1.43
C PRO A 111 16.44 6.14 -1.59
N TYR A 112 16.58 4.96 -0.97
CA TYR A 112 17.78 4.14 -1.07
C TYR A 112 18.02 3.67 -2.51
N LEU A 113 16.98 3.17 -3.18
CA LEU A 113 17.06 2.74 -4.58
C LEU A 113 17.37 3.92 -5.50
N ILE A 114 16.74 5.08 -5.30
CA ILE A 114 17.02 6.30 -6.06
C ILE A 114 18.50 6.68 -5.89
N LEU A 115 19.01 6.73 -4.66
CA LEU A 115 20.41 7.06 -4.38
C LEU A 115 21.39 6.10 -5.08
N LYS A 116 21.15 4.78 -5.00
CA LYS A 116 22.00 3.78 -5.64
C LYS A 116 21.95 3.87 -7.16
N LEU A 117 20.76 4.06 -7.73
CA LEU A 117 20.58 4.22 -9.17
C LEU A 117 21.24 5.51 -9.69
N SER A 118 21.11 6.63 -8.97
CA SER A 118 21.81 7.87 -9.31
C SER A 118 23.32 7.68 -9.37
N GLY A 119 23.90 6.97 -8.41
CA GLY A 119 25.33 6.65 -8.40
C GLY A 119 25.75 5.73 -9.55
N TRP A 120 24.96 4.69 -9.83
CA TRP A 120 25.23 3.73 -10.92
C TRP A 120 25.14 4.37 -12.30
N LEU A 121 24.19 5.30 -12.49
CA LEU A 121 23.96 5.98 -13.76
C LEU A 121 24.86 7.21 -13.96
N GLY A 122 25.64 7.61 -12.94
CA GLY A 122 26.42 8.86 -12.98
C GLY A 122 25.52 10.09 -13.14
N SER A 123 24.31 10.05 -12.59
CA SER A 123 23.29 11.07 -12.78
C SER A 123 23.65 12.40 -12.11
N ALA A 124 23.27 13.49 -12.77
CA ALA A 124 23.40 14.84 -12.23
C ALA A 124 22.30 15.11 -11.17
N PRO A 125 22.54 16.05 -10.24
CA PRO A 125 21.49 16.51 -9.34
C PRO A 125 20.28 17.03 -10.12
N GLY A 126 19.09 16.52 -9.79
CA GLY A 126 17.83 16.89 -10.48
C GLY A 126 17.39 15.93 -11.58
N ASP A 127 18.21 14.93 -11.94
CA ASP A 127 17.82 13.92 -12.92
C ASP A 127 16.57 13.14 -12.47
N HIS A 128 15.56 13.12 -13.33
CA HIS A 128 14.30 12.43 -13.03
C HIS A 128 14.34 10.92 -13.30
N LEU A 129 15.29 10.44 -14.12
CA LEU A 129 15.36 9.02 -14.48
C LEU A 129 15.61 8.11 -13.26
N PRO A 130 16.60 8.36 -12.38
CA PRO A 130 16.77 7.58 -11.16
C PRO A 130 15.54 7.61 -10.24
N VAL A 131 14.84 8.75 -10.20
CA VAL A 131 13.61 8.90 -9.42
C VAL A 131 12.51 7.98 -9.95
N LEU A 132 12.25 8.00 -11.27
CA LEU A 132 11.25 7.14 -11.89
C LEU A 132 11.59 5.65 -11.73
N LEU A 133 12.86 5.27 -11.93
CA LEU A 133 13.31 3.90 -11.76
C LEU A 133 13.25 3.44 -10.30
N GLY A 134 13.62 4.30 -9.35
CA GLY A 134 13.53 4.01 -7.92
C GLY A 134 12.08 3.87 -7.45
N VAL A 135 11.17 4.72 -7.92
CA VAL A 135 9.72 4.57 -7.69
C VAL A 135 9.21 3.27 -8.28
N ALA A 136 9.55 2.95 -9.53
CA ALA A 136 9.11 1.72 -10.18
C ALA A 136 9.63 0.48 -9.42
N ALA A 137 10.91 0.44 -9.07
CA ALA A 137 11.52 -0.67 -8.34
C ALA A 137 10.91 -0.83 -6.94
N ALA A 138 10.73 0.25 -6.18
CA ALA A 138 10.07 0.20 -4.87
C ALA A 138 8.61 -0.27 -4.98
N SER A 139 7.90 0.12 -6.04
CA SER A 139 6.51 -0.30 -6.29
C SER A 139 6.41 -1.79 -6.64
N LEU A 140 7.37 -2.32 -7.40
CA LEU A 140 7.47 -3.75 -7.68
C LEU A 140 7.78 -4.54 -6.41
N LEU A 141 8.71 -4.08 -5.56
CA LEU A 141 8.98 -4.71 -4.27
C LEU A 141 7.76 -4.67 -3.35
N PHE A 142 7.02 -3.54 -3.34
CA PHE A 142 5.77 -3.41 -2.62
C PHE A 142 4.73 -4.42 -3.12
N GLY A 143 4.55 -4.55 -4.44
CA GLY A 143 3.69 -5.60 -5.00
C GLY A 143 4.14 -7.01 -4.64
N LEU A 144 5.45 -7.27 -4.64
CA LEU A 144 6.03 -8.58 -4.36
C LEU A 144 5.77 -9.03 -2.91
N VAL A 145 5.79 -8.12 -1.93
CA VAL A 145 5.40 -8.49 -0.55
C VAL A 145 3.89 -8.73 -0.41
N HIS A 146 3.10 -8.24 -1.37
CA HIS A 146 1.67 -8.54 -1.53
C HIS A 146 1.42 -9.66 -2.55
N PHE A 147 2.46 -10.45 -2.89
CA PHE A 147 2.33 -11.55 -3.84
C PHE A 147 1.41 -12.62 -3.25
N PRO A 148 0.48 -13.16 -4.04
CA PRO A 148 -0.60 -13.90 -3.44
C PRO A 148 -0.29 -15.40 -3.41
N VAL A 149 -0.70 -16.05 -2.32
CA VAL A 149 -0.69 -17.52 -2.22
C VAL A 149 -1.76 -18.14 -3.14
N LEU A 150 -2.80 -17.38 -3.49
CA LEU A 150 -3.94 -17.81 -4.32
C LEU A 150 -3.96 -17.06 -5.66
N ARG A 151 -4.27 -17.75 -6.76
CA ARG A 151 -4.22 -17.16 -8.11
C ARG A 151 -5.23 -16.03 -8.30
N GLU A 152 -6.34 -16.12 -7.59
CA GLU A 152 -7.46 -15.18 -7.55
C GLU A 152 -7.07 -13.83 -6.95
N LEU A 153 -5.99 -13.80 -6.17
CA LEU A 153 -5.45 -12.57 -5.59
C LEU A 153 -4.34 -11.96 -6.45
N ARG A 154 -4.01 -12.50 -7.64
CA ARG A 154 -3.07 -11.83 -8.58
C ARG A 154 -3.48 -10.39 -8.93
N PRO A 155 -4.77 -10.07 -9.13
CA PRO A 155 -5.18 -8.69 -9.36
C PRO A 155 -4.92 -7.79 -8.16
N TRP A 156 -4.93 -8.33 -6.93
CA TRP A 156 -4.53 -7.59 -5.73
C TRP A 156 -3.05 -7.22 -5.76
N THR A 157 -2.17 -8.11 -6.23
CA THR A 157 -0.75 -7.80 -6.42
C THR A 157 -0.55 -6.71 -7.46
N LEU A 158 -1.25 -6.77 -8.60
CA LEU A 158 -1.20 -5.71 -9.60
C LEU A 158 -1.70 -4.38 -9.01
N PHE A 159 -2.80 -4.41 -8.27
CA PHE A 159 -3.31 -3.25 -7.54
C PHE A 159 -2.27 -2.68 -6.57
N ALA A 160 -1.58 -3.54 -5.81
CA ALA A 160 -0.52 -3.13 -4.89
C ALA A 160 0.65 -2.46 -5.62
N VAL A 161 1.08 -2.96 -6.78
CA VAL A 161 2.10 -2.28 -7.61
C VAL A 161 1.62 -0.90 -8.05
N LEU A 162 0.39 -0.79 -8.56
CA LEU A 162 -0.15 0.48 -9.06
C LEU A 162 -0.38 1.50 -7.95
N ALA A 163 -0.99 1.09 -6.84
CA ALA A 163 -1.14 1.90 -5.64
C ALA A 163 0.24 2.32 -5.12
N GLY A 164 1.18 1.38 -5.12
CA GLY A 164 2.53 1.63 -4.68
C GLY A 164 3.28 2.66 -5.52
N ALA A 165 3.04 2.69 -6.83
CA ALA A 165 3.55 3.72 -7.73
C ALA A 165 2.91 5.07 -7.43
N GLY A 166 1.59 5.12 -7.19
CA GLY A 166 0.89 6.34 -6.77
C GLY A 166 1.46 6.91 -5.47
N PHE A 167 1.65 6.09 -4.43
CA PHE A 167 2.28 6.51 -3.18
C PHE A 167 3.72 6.98 -3.40
N GLY A 168 4.49 6.26 -4.22
CA GLY A 168 5.87 6.63 -4.52
C GLY A 168 6.00 7.97 -5.23
N LEU A 169 5.11 8.25 -6.19
CA LEU A 169 5.02 9.55 -6.87
C LEU A 169 4.58 10.67 -5.93
N LEU A 170 3.60 10.43 -5.04
CA LEU A 170 3.21 11.40 -4.02
C LEU A 170 4.38 11.74 -3.08
N GLY A 171 5.14 10.73 -2.65
CA GLY A 171 6.34 10.91 -1.83
C GLY A 171 7.44 11.70 -2.56
N ALA A 172 7.72 11.34 -3.81
CA ALA A 172 8.72 12.02 -4.63
C ALA A 172 8.35 13.49 -4.93
N TYR A 173 7.07 13.76 -5.21
CA TYR A 173 6.56 15.11 -5.46
C TYR A 173 6.56 15.98 -4.19
N SER A 174 6.11 15.42 -3.06
CA SER A 174 5.95 16.19 -1.82
C SER A 174 7.25 16.36 -1.03
N GLY A 175 8.24 15.48 -1.23
CA GLY A 175 9.41 15.40 -0.37
C GLY A 175 9.07 15.00 1.06
N SER A 176 7.91 14.36 1.28
CA SER A 176 7.36 14.05 2.60
C SER A 176 6.59 12.73 2.60
N LEU A 177 6.56 12.05 3.75
CA LEU A 177 5.69 10.90 3.98
C LEU A 177 4.22 11.28 4.19
N LEU A 178 3.91 12.55 4.45
CA LEU A 178 2.55 12.95 4.81
C LEU A 178 1.51 12.61 3.73
N ALA A 179 1.82 12.93 2.48
CA ALA A 179 0.92 12.67 1.35
C ALA A 179 0.70 11.17 1.08
N PRO A 180 1.74 10.31 0.94
CA PRO A 180 1.53 8.88 0.75
C PRO A 180 0.85 8.22 1.96
N VAL A 181 1.21 8.60 3.21
CA VAL A 181 0.56 8.07 4.42
C VAL A 181 -0.92 8.41 4.44
N LEU A 182 -1.29 9.67 4.15
CA LEU A 182 -2.68 10.10 4.11
C LEU A 182 -3.46 9.34 3.04
N ALA A 183 -2.93 9.26 1.82
CA ALA A 183 -3.58 8.55 0.73
C ALA A 183 -3.81 7.07 1.07
N HIS A 184 -2.77 6.39 1.56
CA HIS A 184 -2.83 4.99 1.95
C HIS A 184 -3.83 4.78 3.10
N PHE A 185 -3.79 5.64 4.12
CA PHE A 185 -4.72 5.59 5.25
C PHE A 185 -6.18 5.69 4.79
N LEU A 186 -6.50 6.67 3.94
CA LEU A 186 -7.87 6.87 3.44
C LEU A 186 -8.36 5.68 2.63
N ILE A 187 -7.51 5.14 1.74
CA ILE A 187 -7.82 3.96 0.92
C ILE A 187 -8.07 2.76 1.83
N ASN A 188 -7.16 2.45 2.75
CA ASN A 188 -7.28 1.30 3.63
C ASN A 188 -8.47 1.41 4.56
N TRP A 189 -8.64 2.53 5.25
CA TRP A 189 -9.75 2.73 6.18
C TRP A 189 -11.09 2.56 5.47
N ARG A 190 -11.27 3.20 4.31
CA ARG A 190 -12.51 3.11 3.54
C ARG A 190 -12.79 1.71 3.03
N ASN A 191 -11.78 1.01 2.53
CA ASN A 191 -11.90 -0.35 1.99
C ASN A 191 -12.17 -1.36 3.10
N LEU A 192 -11.49 -1.27 4.24
CA LEU A 192 -11.74 -2.14 5.40
C LEU A 192 -13.17 -1.99 5.92
N VAL A 193 -13.65 -0.75 6.09
CA VAL A 193 -15.03 -0.48 6.51
C VAL A 193 -16.05 -0.98 5.50
N TRP A 194 -15.75 -0.87 4.21
CA TRP A 194 -16.62 -1.37 3.16
C TRP A 194 -16.69 -2.91 3.15
N LEU A 195 -15.53 -3.58 3.13
CA LEU A 195 -15.44 -5.04 3.10
C LEU A 195 -16.15 -5.66 4.32
N ALA A 196 -15.93 -5.09 5.50
CA ALA A 196 -16.60 -5.47 6.75
C ALA A 196 -18.13 -5.45 6.66
N LYS A 197 -18.71 -4.49 5.94
CA LYS A 197 -20.16 -4.32 5.80
C LYS A 197 -20.75 -5.00 4.57
N SER A 198 -19.91 -5.51 3.68
CA SER A 198 -20.34 -6.04 2.39
C SER A 198 -20.87 -7.48 2.51
N GLU A 199 -21.95 -7.79 1.80
CA GLU A 199 -22.51 -9.14 1.70
C GLU A 199 -21.84 -9.97 0.59
N LEU A 200 -20.57 -9.66 0.27
CA LEU A 200 -19.85 -10.39 -0.76
C LEU A 200 -19.58 -11.83 -0.33
N GLU A 201 -20.05 -12.77 -1.13
CA GLU A 201 -19.75 -14.19 -1.04
C GLU A 201 -19.09 -14.65 -2.35
N PRO A 202 -18.05 -15.51 -2.30
CA PRO A 202 -17.41 -16.00 -3.51
C PRO A 202 -18.38 -16.84 -4.36
N THR A 203 -18.32 -16.66 -5.69
CA THR A 203 -19.29 -17.25 -6.62
C THR A 203 -19.27 -18.78 -6.66
N ASP A 204 -18.11 -19.41 -6.44
CA ASP A 204 -17.93 -20.86 -6.45
C ASP A 204 -16.82 -21.30 -5.49
N LEU A 205 -17.20 -21.44 -4.21
CA LEU A 205 -16.28 -21.80 -3.13
C LEU A 205 -15.67 -23.19 -3.32
N GLU A 206 -16.44 -24.15 -3.84
CA GLU A 206 -15.98 -25.52 -3.99
C GLU A 206 -14.98 -25.68 -5.14
N ALA A 207 -15.17 -24.96 -6.25
CA ALA A 207 -14.22 -24.97 -7.36
C ALA A 207 -12.84 -24.39 -6.97
N LEU A 208 -12.81 -23.36 -6.10
CA LEU A 208 -11.57 -22.73 -5.62
C LEU A 208 -10.69 -23.67 -4.79
N PHE A 209 -11.29 -24.58 -4.02
CA PHE A 209 -10.56 -25.53 -3.19
C PHE A 209 -10.37 -26.91 -3.84
N ARG A 210 -11.29 -27.37 -4.71
CA ARG A 210 -11.12 -28.62 -5.49
C ARG A 210 -9.94 -28.58 -6.45
N GLY A 211 -9.56 -27.41 -6.97
CA GLY A 211 -8.37 -27.25 -7.82
C GLY A 211 -7.04 -27.60 -7.14
N ARG A 212 -7.03 -27.80 -5.81
CA ARG A 212 -5.85 -28.22 -5.04
C ARG A 212 -5.78 -29.70 -4.73
N GLU A 213 -6.90 -30.44 -4.75
CA GLU A 213 -6.90 -31.89 -4.45
C GLU A 213 -6.41 -32.76 -5.63
N GLY A 214 -6.17 -32.16 -6.80
CA GLY A 214 -5.73 -32.87 -8.01
C GLY A 214 -4.31 -32.54 -8.49
N GLN A 215 -3.47 -31.92 -7.66
CA GLN A 215 -2.09 -31.52 -8.01
C GLN A 215 -1.02 -31.97 -6.99
N ASP A 216 -1.30 -33.02 -6.22
CA ASP A 216 -0.30 -33.74 -5.43
C ASP A 216 0.23 -34.97 -6.19
#